data_AF-A0A7S2WF34-F1
#
_entry.id   AF-A0A7S2WF34-F1
#
_cell.length_a   1.000
_cell.length_b   1.000
_cell.length_c   1.000
_cell.angle_alpha   90.00
_cell.angle_beta   90.00
_cell.angle_gamma   90.00
#
_symmetry.space_group_name_H-M   'P 1'
#
loop_
_entity.id
_entity.type
_entity.pdbx_description
1 polymer ?
#
loop_
_entity_poly.entity_id
_entity_poly.type
_entity_poly.pdbx_seq_one_letter_code
_entity_poly.pdbx_strand_id
1 'polypeptide(L)'
;MFPPPLRNLIVSEVDLSYGGQRGFHDAIILAADALAGVRLVQERELLRQFYQEIAMESGMVCYSASDTMAALELGAVRTLIVWDELPLLRVRKLDPTTRTESVAICNPDQVHCKASSQDVENQSVEEARDKSSGSQPRLEVVEVTPLCEYLAEHFRKWGVSGLEFVSTATPEGSQFCRGFGGIGGVLSWDAQKAIEDMVDGTETESG
;
A
#
# COMPACT_ATOMS: atom_id res chain seq x y z
N MET A 1 -10.60 -19.64 40.38
CA MET A 1 -11.29 -19.58 39.07
C MET A 1 -10.73 -18.39 38.31
N PHE A 2 -10.15 -18.60 37.14
CA PHE A 2 -9.57 -17.52 36.33
C PHE A 2 -10.67 -16.58 35.82
N PRO A 3 -10.48 -15.25 35.84
CA PRO A 3 -11.55 -14.31 35.48
C PRO A 3 -11.97 -14.46 34.00
N PRO A 4 -13.29 -14.42 33.70
CA PRO A 4 -13.80 -14.59 32.33
C PRO A 4 -13.16 -13.71 31.25
N PRO A 5 -12.90 -12.40 31.44
CA PRO A 5 -12.33 -11.57 30.38
C PRO A 5 -10.92 -11.98 29.98
N LEU A 6 -10.12 -12.52 30.92
CA LEU A 6 -8.74 -12.93 30.64
C LEU A 6 -8.67 -14.30 29.96
N ARG A 7 -9.69 -15.15 30.10
CA ARG A 7 -9.72 -16.47 29.45
C ARG A 7 -9.74 -16.36 27.94
N ASN A 8 -10.44 -15.37 27.41
CA ASN A 8 -10.59 -15.19 25.96
C ASN A 8 -9.32 -14.62 25.29
N LEU A 9 -8.35 -14.16 26.07
CA LEU A 9 -7.07 -13.62 25.60
C LEU A 9 -5.96 -14.68 25.55
N ILE A 10 -6.21 -15.90 26.01
CA ILE A 10 -5.23 -16.98 26.01
C ILE A 10 -5.10 -17.54 24.59
N VAL A 11 -3.91 -17.39 23.99
CA VAL A 11 -3.59 -17.85 22.64
C VAL A 11 -3.19 -19.33 22.63
N SER A 12 -2.32 -19.73 23.54
CA SER A 12 -1.80 -21.09 23.66
C SER A 12 -1.46 -21.42 25.10
N GLU A 13 -1.53 -22.71 25.43
CA GLU A 13 -1.08 -23.29 26.70
C GLU A 13 0.15 -24.16 26.41
N VAL A 14 1.19 -24.03 27.24
CA VAL A 14 2.46 -24.73 27.05
C VAL A 14 2.80 -25.49 28.32
N ASP A 15 2.91 -26.81 28.20
CA ASP A 15 3.29 -27.70 29.29
C ASP A 15 4.82 -27.84 29.38
N LEU A 16 5.35 -27.79 30.60
CA LEU A 16 6.79 -27.86 30.88
C LEU A 16 7.09 -28.81 32.04
N SER A 17 8.22 -29.50 31.97
CA SER A 17 8.63 -30.48 32.98
C SER A 17 9.22 -29.87 34.25
N TYR A 18 9.71 -28.62 34.20
CA TYR A 18 10.29 -27.92 35.34
C TYR A 18 9.94 -26.43 35.32
N GLY A 19 9.77 -25.86 36.51
CA GLY A 19 9.51 -24.44 36.70
C GLY A 19 10.79 -23.60 36.89
N GLY A 20 10.60 -22.32 37.17
CA GLY A 20 11.68 -21.35 37.37
C GLY A 20 12.19 -20.71 36.07
N GLN A 21 13.32 -20.01 36.15
CA GLN A 21 13.85 -19.21 35.02
C GLN A 21 14.19 -20.05 33.78
N ARG A 22 14.69 -21.28 33.98
CA ARG A 22 15.01 -22.20 32.89
C ARG A 22 13.74 -22.67 32.17
N GLY A 23 12.72 -23.11 32.91
CA GLY A 23 11.43 -23.49 32.33
C GLY A 23 10.78 -22.33 31.59
N PHE A 24 10.86 -21.10 32.12
CA PHE A 24 10.34 -19.92 31.44
C PHE A 24 11.03 -19.63 30.11
N HIS A 25 12.36 -19.80 30.03
CA HIS A 25 13.08 -19.65 28.77
C HIS A 25 12.62 -20.68 27.72
N ASP A 26 12.46 -21.94 28.14
CA ASP A 26 11.98 -23.00 27.25
C ASP A 26 10.52 -22.75 26.82
N ALA A 27 9.68 -22.20 27.71
CA ALA A 27 8.32 -21.76 27.41
C ALA A 27 8.30 -20.74 26.27
N ILE A 28 9.20 -19.76 26.30
CA ILE A 28 9.30 -18.71 25.27
C ILE A 28 9.65 -19.32 23.91
N ILE A 29 10.60 -20.27 23.89
CA ILE A 29 11.03 -20.94 22.66
C ILE A 29 9.86 -21.74 22.06
N LEU A 30 9.14 -22.50 22.88
CA LEU A 30 7.99 -23.28 22.43
C LEU A 30 6.81 -22.41 21.99
N ALA A 31 6.58 -21.28 22.68
CA ALA A 31 5.50 -20.35 22.35
C ALA A 31 5.76 -19.53 21.07
N ALA A 32 7.02 -19.45 20.61
CA ALA A 32 7.39 -18.64 19.44
C ALA A 32 6.61 -19.03 18.17
N ASP A 33 6.40 -20.32 17.94
CA ASP A 33 5.65 -20.83 16.78
C ASP A 33 4.16 -20.46 16.86
N ALA A 34 3.56 -20.65 18.03
CA ALA A 34 2.17 -20.24 18.28
C ALA A 34 1.97 -18.74 18.07
N LEU A 35 2.91 -17.90 18.53
CA LEU A 35 2.87 -16.45 18.36
C LEU A 35 3.05 -16.02 16.90
N ALA A 36 3.94 -16.67 16.14
CA ALA A 36 4.10 -16.44 14.72
C ALA A 36 2.80 -16.73 13.95
N GLY A 37 2.10 -17.81 14.33
CA GLY A 37 0.79 -18.15 13.77
C GLY A 37 -0.28 -17.10 14.00
N VAL A 38 -0.32 -16.42 15.16
CA VAL A 38 -1.35 -15.41 15.47
C VAL A 38 -1.35 -14.26 14.49
N ARG A 39 -0.17 -13.73 14.14
CA ARG A 39 -0.07 -12.62 13.19
C ARG A 39 -0.63 -13.03 11.82
N LEU A 40 -0.31 -14.24 11.37
CA LEU A 40 -0.83 -14.78 10.10
C LEU A 40 -2.36 -15.00 10.15
N VAL A 41 -2.90 -15.41 11.30
CA VAL A 41 -4.36 -15.56 11.48
C VAL A 41 -5.06 -14.20 11.45
N GLN A 42 -4.49 -13.17 12.08
CA GLN A 42 -5.01 -11.80 12.03
C GLN A 42 -4.96 -11.23 10.61
N GLU A 43 -3.82 -11.39 9.93
CA GLU A 43 -3.63 -10.97 8.53
C GLU A 43 -4.67 -11.61 7.61
N ARG A 44 -4.85 -12.94 7.72
CA ARG A 44 -5.85 -13.68 6.96
C ARG A 44 -7.26 -13.18 7.23
N GLU A 45 -7.62 -12.91 8.49
CA GLU A 45 -8.96 -12.45 8.85
C GLU A 45 -9.24 -11.04 8.32
N LEU A 46 -8.24 -10.16 8.36
CA LEU A 46 -8.34 -8.81 7.80
C LEU A 46 -8.53 -8.84 6.28
N LEU A 47 -7.73 -9.64 5.56
CA LEU A 47 -7.89 -9.81 4.11
C LEU A 47 -9.22 -10.47 3.75
N ARG A 48 -9.70 -11.42 4.57
CA ARG A 48 -11.01 -12.06 4.38
C ARG A 48 -12.14 -11.04 4.44
N GLN A 49 -12.10 -10.10 5.39
CA GLN A 49 -13.07 -9.01 5.49
C GLN A 49 -12.99 -8.09 4.27
N PHE A 50 -11.77 -7.71 3.85
CA PHE A 50 -11.56 -6.92 2.65
C PHE A 50 -12.15 -7.57 1.38
N TYR A 51 -11.93 -8.88 1.18
CA TYR A 51 -12.49 -9.60 0.05
C TYR A 51 -14.00 -9.78 0.11
N GLN A 52 -14.57 -9.88 1.31
CA GLN A 52 -16.02 -9.91 1.46
C GLN A 52 -16.66 -8.60 1.01
N GLU A 53 -16.07 -7.45 1.35
CA GLU A 53 -16.54 -6.14 0.89
C GLU A 53 -16.47 -6.01 -0.64
N ILE A 54 -15.38 -6.52 -1.26
CA ILE A 54 -15.28 -6.59 -2.72
C ILE A 54 -16.40 -7.48 -3.30
N ALA A 55 -16.61 -8.66 -2.74
CA ALA A 55 -17.61 -9.60 -3.23
C ALA A 55 -19.06 -9.11 -3.05
N MET A 56 -19.29 -8.22 -2.09
CA MET A 56 -20.59 -7.57 -1.85
C MET A 56 -20.80 -6.34 -2.74
N GLU A 57 -19.79 -5.91 -3.51
CA GLU A 57 -19.82 -4.69 -4.33
C GLU A 57 -20.25 -3.44 -3.54
N SER A 58 -19.82 -3.35 -2.27
CA SER A 58 -20.26 -2.28 -1.36
C SER A 58 -19.69 -0.90 -1.68
N GLY A 59 -18.68 -0.82 -2.55
CA GLY A 59 -17.96 0.42 -2.89
C GLY A 59 -17.08 0.97 -1.75
N MET A 60 -17.01 0.27 -0.61
CA MET A 60 -16.26 0.72 0.57
C MET A 60 -14.80 0.26 0.58
N VAL A 61 -14.23 -0.06 -0.57
CA VAL A 61 -12.86 -0.57 -0.71
C VAL A 61 -12.14 0.19 -1.81
N CYS A 62 -10.88 0.54 -1.54
CA CYS A 62 -9.99 1.07 -2.56
C CYS A 62 -8.85 0.07 -2.81
N TYR A 63 -8.46 -0.02 -4.07
CA TYR A 63 -7.32 -0.77 -4.56
C TYR A 63 -6.61 0.10 -5.60
N SER A 64 -5.37 -0.23 -5.97
CA SER A 64 -4.49 0.63 -6.79
C SER A 64 -3.85 1.79 -6.02
N ALA A 65 -2.62 2.12 -6.39
CA ALA A 65 -1.85 3.20 -5.76
C ALA A 65 -2.45 4.59 -6.03
N SER A 66 -3.03 4.82 -7.22
CA SER A 66 -3.68 6.09 -7.57
C SER A 66 -4.88 6.36 -6.67
N ASP A 67 -5.78 5.38 -6.60
CA ASP A 67 -7.10 5.54 -5.98
C ASP A 67 -6.95 5.54 -4.46
N THR A 68 -6.02 4.74 -3.93
CA THR A 68 -5.69 4.75 -2.50
C THR A 68 -5.12 6.11 -2.09
N MET A 69 -4.30 6.75 -2.93
CA MET A 69 -3.76 8.08 -2.63
C MET A 69 -4.83 9.17 -2.71
N ALA A 70 -5.71 9.14 -3.70
CA ALA A 70 -6.86 10.04 -3.77
C ALA A 70 -7.79 9.86 -2.54
N ALA A 71 -8.08 8.61 -2.15
CA ALA A 71 -8.87 8.30 -0.97
C ALA A 71 -8.21 8.77 0.33
N LEU A 72 -6.87 8.72 0.42
CA LEU A 72 -6.11 9.27 1.55
C LEU A 72 -6.19 10.79 1.61
N GLU A 73 -6.08 11.47 0.46
CA GLU A 73 -6.21 12.93 0.38
C GLU A 73 -7.61 13.41 0.80
N LEU A 74 -8.65 12.65 0.46
CA LEU A 74 -10.03 12.87 0.91
C LEU A 74 -10.28 12.48 2.37
N GLY A 75 -9.34 11.79 3.03
CA GLY A 75 -9.50 11.29 4.39
C GLY A 75 -10.58 10.20 4.52
N ALA A 76 -10.85 9.46 3.44
CA ALA A 76 -11.89 8.43 3.41
C ALA A 76 -11.42 7.08 3.96
N VAL A 77 -10.11 6.84 4.03
CA VAL A 77 -9.54 5.54 4.41
C VAL A 77 -9.63 5.29 5.91
N ARG A 78 -10.29 4.19 6.29
CA ARG A 78 -10.37 3.71 7.68
C ARG A 78 -9.12 2.90 8.06
N THR A 79 -8.88 1.84 7.28
CA THR A 79 -7.79 0.89 7.51
C THR A 79 -7.02 0.76 6.21
N LEU A 80 -5.73 1.09 6.25
CA LEU A 80 -4.84 0.99 5.09
C LEU A 80 -4.07 -0.33 5.16
N ILE A 81 -4.09 -1.07 4.05
CA ILE A 81 -3.49 -2.39 3.91
C ILE A 81 -2.34 -2.27 2.90
N VAL A 82 -1.12 -2.52 3.35
CA VAL A 82 0.07 -2.37 2.52
C VAL A 82 0.90 -3.64 2.57
N TRP A 83 1.37 -4.09 1.41
CA TRP A 83 2.35 -5.15 1.34
C TRP A 83 3.73 -4.64 1.79
N ASP A 84 4.39 -5.35 2.70
CA ASP A 84 5.68 -4.96 3.27
C ASP A 84 6.74 -4.69 2.18
N GLU A 85 6.79 -5.54 1.15
CA GLU A 85 7.75 -5.47 0.04
C GLU A 85 7.17 -4.79 -1.21
N LEU A 86 6.47 -3.65 -1.05
CA LEU A 86 5.88 -2.94 -2.17
C LEU A 86 6.95 -2.33 -3.10
N PRO A 87 6.98 -2.68 -4.40
CA PRO A 87 7.91 -2.10 -5.37
C PRO A 87 7.40 -0.75 -5.89
N LEU A 88 6.90 0.13 -5.02
CA LEU A 88 6.43 1.46 -5.39
C LEU A 88 7.29 2.53 -4.71
N LEU A 89 7.77 3.45 -5.53
CA LEU A 89 8.55 4.59 -5.10
C LEU A 89 7.74 5.87 -5.33
N ARG A 90 7.73 6.72 -4.32
CA ARG A 90 7.23 8.10 -4.41
C ARG A 90 8.39 8.97 -4.88
N VAL A 91 8.25 9.53 -6.08
CA VAL A 91 9.24 10.41 -6.70
C VAL A 91 8.69 11.84 -6.69
N ARG A 92 9.38 12.75 -6.02
CA ARG A 92 9.12 14.18 -6.11
C ARG A 92 9.90 14.76 -7.27
N LYS A 93 9.19 15.32 -8.24
CA LYS A 93 9.77 15.97 -9.42
C LYS A 93 9.51 17.46 -9.33
N LEU A 94 10.52 18.25 -9.66
CA LEU A 94 10.41 19.70 -9.70
C LEU A 94 10.53 20.15 -11.16
N ASP A 95 9.58 20.97 -11.60
CA ASP A 95 9.71 21.67 -12.87
C ASP A 95 10.68 22.86 -12.71
N PRO A 96 11.79 22.90 -13.46
CA PRO A 96 12.76 23.99 -13.34
C PRO A 96 12.19 25.35 -13.77
N THR A 97 11.20 25.36 -14.65
CA THR A 97 10.60 26.58 -15.21
C THR A 97 9.51 27.17 -14.32
N THR A 98 8.66 26.31 -13.73
CA THR A 98 7.46 26.72 -12.99
C THR A 98 7.68 26.65 -11.47
N ARG A 99 8.76 25.99 -11.01
CA ARG A 99 9.00 25.58 -9.61
C ARG A 99 7.82 24.83 -8.98
N THR A 100 6.95 24.25 -9.80
CA THR A 100 5.83 23.43 -9.33
C THR A 100 6.37 22.06 -8.95
N GLU A 101 6.02 21.61 -7.75
CA GLU A 101 6.33 20.26 -7.29
C GLU A 101 5.23 19.31 -7.76
N SER A 102 5.60 18.26 -8.48
CA SER A 102 4.69 17.16 -8.83
C SER A 102 5.16 15.88 -8.16
N VAL A 103 4.21 15.14 -7.59
CA VAL A 103 4.48 13.84 -6.96
C VAL A 103 4.03 12.75 -7.92
N ALA A 104 4.94 11.87 -8.31
CA ALA A 104 4.63 10.72 -9.14
C ALA A 104 4.93 9.43 -8.37
N ILE A 105 4.04 8.45 -8.48
CA ILE A 105 4.25 7.10 -7.96
C ILE A 105 4.71 6.25 -9.13
N CYS A 106 5.87 5.61 -8.99
CA CYS A 106 6.48 4.84 -10.08
C CYS A 106 7.04 3.52 -9.55
N ASN A 107 7.02 2.51 -10.40
CA ASN A 107 7.79 1.29 -10.17
C ASN A 107 9.30 1.62 -10.27
N PRO A 108 10.18 0.91 -9.54
CA PRO A 108 11.63 1.14 -9.57
C PRO A 108 12.20 1.08 -11.00
N ASP A 109 11.67 0.21 -11.85
CA ASP A 109 12.11 0.08 -13.25
C ASP A 109 11.85 1.34 -14.09
N GLN A 110 10.79 2.10 -13.79
CA GLN A 110 10.49 3.35 -14.49
C GLN A 110 11.34 4.54 -13.99
N VAL A 111 11.93 4.44 -12.80
CA VAL A 111 12.79 5.50 -12.25
C VAL A 111 14.14 5.55 -12.97
N HIS A 112 14.67 4.41 -13.40
CA HIS A 112 15.94 4.33 -14.13
C HIS A 112 15.83 4.67 -15.63
N CYS A 113 14.67 4.42 -16.26
CA CYS A 113 14.48 4.61 -17.70
C CYS A 113 14.48 6.07 -18.19
N LYS A 114 14.61 7.07 -17.30
CA LYS A 114 14.85 8.47 -17.70
C LYS A 114 16.27 8.96 -17.46
N ALA A 115 17.16 8.13 -16.90
CA ALA A 115 18.52 8.54 -16.53
C ALA A 115 19.64 7.88 -17.36
N SER A 116 19.41 6.76 -18.05
CA SER A 116 20.48 6.14 -18.85
C SER A 116 20.01 5.13 -19.90
N SER A 117 19.91 5.57 -21.15
CA SER A 117 20.34 4.80 -22.33
C SER A 117 20.21 5.66 -23.61
N GLN A 118 21.29 6.37 -23.91
CA GLN A 118 21.75 6.42 -25.29
C GLN A 118 22.13 4.99 -25.71
N ASP A 119 21.78 4.66 -26.94
CA ASP A 119 22.28 3.57 -27.79
C ASP A 119 21.73 2.15 -27.53
N VAL A 120 20.69 1.78 -28.30
CA VAL A 120 20.87 0.85 -29.45
C VAL A 120 19.96 1.31 -30.60
N GLU A 121 20.59 1.49 -31.76
CA GLU A 121 20.05 2.02 -33.01
C GLU A 121 19.06 1.08 -33.72
N ASN A 122 18.08 1.70 -34.39
CA ASN A 122 17.51 1.37 -35.71
C ASN A 122 16.87 -0.01 -35.97
N GLN A 123 15.53 -0.01 -35.95
CA GLN A 123 14.65 -0.20 -37.14
C GLN A 123 13.19 0.08 -36.69
N SER A 124 12.70 1.33 -36.87
CA SER A 124 11.76 1.74 -37.95
C SER A 124 10.35 1.17 -37.78
N VAL A 125 9.23 1.93 -37.79
CA VAL A 125 8.90 3.28 -38.26
C VAL A 125 7.43 3.55 -37.86
N GLU A 126 7.13 4.80 -37.44
CA GLU A 126 5.89 5.62 -37.62
C GLU A 126 4.50 4.98 -37.32
N GLU A 127 3.53 5.56 -36.63
CA GLU A 127 2.99 6.93 -36.43
C GLU A 127 2.04 6.82 -35.20
N ALA A 128 1.86 7.81 -34.33
CA ALA A 128 1.45 9.16 -34.66
C ALA A 128 2.23 10.20 -33.86
N ARG A 129 2.85 11.07 -34.63
CA ARG A 129 3.16 12.44 -34.24
C ARG A 129 1.85 13.13 -33.90
N ASP A 130 1.82 13.86 -32.81
CA ASP A 130 1.23 15.19 -32.88
C ASP A 130 2.26 16.22 -32.44
N LYS A 131 2.59 17.10 -33.40
CA LYS A 131 3.47 18.24 -33.26
C LYS A 131 2.58 19.45 -33.10
N SER A 132 2.52 20.07 -31.93
CA SER A 132 2.55 21.53 -31.82
C SER A 132 2.68 21.98 -30.37
N SER A 133 3.70 22.82 -30.12
CA SER A 133 3.93 23.62 -28.91
C SER A 133 4.27 22.94 -27.59
N GLY A 134 5.42 23.35 -27.04
CA GLY A 134 5.74 23.25 -25.62
C GLY A 134 6.92 22.33 -25.32
N SER A 135 8.07 22.93 -25.01
CA SER A 135 9.18 22.26 -24.35
C SER A 135 8.65 21.31 -23.28
N GLN A 136 8.81 19.99 -23.42
CA GLN A 136 8.66 19.13 -22.26
C GLN A 136 9.79 19.52 -21.30
N PRO A 137 9.49 20.13 -20.14
CA PRO A 137 10.54 20.42 -19.18
C PRO A 137 11.17 19.07 -18.79
N ARG A 138 12.50 19.01 -18.82
CA ARG A 138 13.23 17.91 -18.16
C ARG A 138 12.92 18.05 -16.66
N LEU A 139 11.88 17.36 -16.22
CA LEU A 139 11.52 17.23 -14.80
C LEU A 139 12.74 16.64 -14.08
N GLU A 140 13.31 17.41 -13.17
CA GLU A 140 14.42 16.94 -12.34
C GLU A 140 13.87 16.14 -11.17
N VAL A 141 14.43 14.96 -10.94
CA VAL A 141 14.09 14.13 -9.77
C VAL A 141 14.79 14.71 -8.56
N VAL A 142 14.02 15.22 -7.61
CA VAL A 142 14.54 15.84 -6.38
C VAL A 142 14.74 14.78 -5.30
N GLU A 143 13.74 13.93 -5.11
CA GLU A 143 13.70 13.00 -4.00
C GLU A 143 12.97 11.71 -4.41
N VAL A 144 13.55 10.58 -4.02
CA VAL A 144 12.98 9.24 -4.21
C VAL A 144 12.85 8.60 -2.85
N THR A 145 11.63 8.32 -2.43
CA THR A 145 11.32 7.70 -1.13
C THR A 145 10.44 6.47 -1.37
N PRO A 146 10.68 5.34 -0.70
CA PRO A 146 9.78 4.19 -0.81
C PRO A 146 8.40 4.55 -0.26
N LEU A 147 7.35 4.11 -0.98
CA LEU A 147 5.97 4.47 -0.63
C LEU A 147 5.56 3.90 0.73
N CYS A 148 6.01 2.69 1.08
CA CYS A 148 5.74 2.08 2.39
C CYS A 148 6.22 2.95 3.55
N GLU A 149 7.45 3.45 3.48
CA GLU A 149 8.04 4.30 4.51
C GLU A 149 7.29 5.63 4.62
N TYR A 150 7.00 6.25 3.47
CA TYR A 150 6.25 7.49 3.43
C TYR A 150 4.85 7.36 4.07
N LEU A 151 4.13 6.27 3.77
CA LEU A 151 2.83 5.97 4.36
C LEU A 151 2.95 5.74 5.88
N ALA A 152 3.97 5.02 6.33
CA ALA A 152 4.24 4.79 7.76
C ALA A 152 4.54 6.08 8.54
N GLU A 153 5.11 7.10 7.91
CA GLU A 153 5.34 8.40 8.55
C GLU A 153 4.11 9.31 8.53
N HIS A 154 3.30 9.25 7.46
CA HIS A 154 2.28 10.25 7.17
C HIS A 154 0.85 9.79 7.45
N PHE A 155 0.58 8.50 7.71
CA PHE A 155 -0.78 7.97 7.92
C PHE A 155 -1.59 8.70 9.00
N ARG A 156 -0.94 9.18 10.07
CA ARG A 156 -1.60 9.92 11.15
C ARG A 156 -2.17 11.27 10.70
N LYS A 157 -1.58 11.90 9.68
CA LYS A 157 -2.04 13.20 9.16
C LYS A 157 -3.39 13.07 8.45
N TRP A 158 -3.66 11.93 7.83
CA TRP A 158 -4.91 11.65 7.10
C TRP A 158 -6.02 11.05 7.97
N GLY A 159 -5.79 10.88 9.28
CA GLY A 159 -6.80 10.33 10.19
C GLY A 159 -7.06 8.83 10.02
N VAL A 160 -6.16 8.11 9.36
CA VAL A 160 -6.25 6.65 9.20
C VAL A 160 -6.18 5.98 10.56
N SER A 161 -7.16 5.12 10.87
CA SER A 161 -7.28 4.48 12.19
C SER A 161 -6.29 3.33 12.38
N GLY A 162 -5.89 2.66 11.30
CA GLY A 162 -4.91 1.58 11.34
C GLY A 162 -4.16 1.43 10.01
N LEU A 163 -2.84 1.24 10.11
CA LEU A 163 -1.97 0.83 9.02
C LEU A 163 -1.54 -0.62 9.29
N GLU A 164 -1.90 -1.52 8.40
CA GLU A 164 -1.66 -2.96 8.54
C GLU A 164 -0.75 -3.46 7.42
N PHE A 165 0.32 -4.15 7.81
CA PHE A 165 1.29 -4.72 6.87
C PHE A 165 1.02 -6.19 6.62
N VAL A 166 0.83 -6.53 5.35
CA VAL A 166 0.53 -7.87 4.86
C VAL A 166 1.79 -8.49 4.25
N SER A 167 1.88 -9.82 4.26
CA SER A 167 2.96 -10.59 3.68
C SER A 167 2.45 -11.54 2.60
N THR A 168 3.36 -12.15 1.83
CA THR A 168 3.00 -13.20 0.85
C THR A 168 2.99 -14.60 1.46
N ALA A 169 3.15 -14.73 2.78
CA ALA A 169 3.22 -16.02 3.46
C ALA A 169 1.89 -16.79 3.43
N THR A 170 0.76 -16.08 3.31
CA THR A 170 -0.58 -16.65 3.20
C THR A 170 -1.06 -16.68 1.74
N PRO A 171 -1.94 -17.63 1.34
CA PRO A 171 -2.52 -17.62 0.00
C PRO A 171 -3.37 -16.37 -0.24
N GLU A 172 -4.05 -15.86 0.79
CA GLU A 172 -4.80 -14.60 0.74
C GLU A 172 -3.86 -13.41 0.48
N GLY A 173 -2.74 -13.30 1.20
CA GLY A 173 -1.75 -12.24 0.99
C GLY A 173 -1.10 -12.30 -0.39
N SER A 174 -0.81 -13.52 -0.88
CA SER A 174 -0.33 -13.72 -2.27
C SER A 174 -1.34 -13.26 -3.33
N GLN A 175 -2.63 -13.50 -3.11
CA GLN A 175 -3.69 -13.00 -3.98
C GLN A 175 -3.81 -11.48 -3.92
N PHE A 176 -3.65 -10.88 -2.73
CA PHE A 176 -3.67 -9.43 -2.56
C PHE A 176 -2.56 -8.76 -3.39
N CYS A 177 -1.33 -9.26 -3.27
CA CYS A 177 -0.18 -8.70 -3.98
C CYS A 177 -0.31 -8.83 -5.51
N ARG A 178 -0.70 -10.02 -6.00
CA ARG A 178 -0.81 -10.29 -7.45
C ARG A 178 -2.05 -9.69 -8.09
N GLY A 179 -3.16 -9.64 -7.37
CA GLY A 179 -4.44 -9.16 -7.88
C GLY A 179 -4.61 -7.65 -7.80
N PHE A 180 -4.16 -7.03 -6.69
CA PHE A 180 -4.46 -5.63 -6.37
C PHE A 180 -3.20 -4.74 -6.31
N GLY A 181 -2.03 -5.27 -6.67
CA GLY A 181 -0.78 -4.50 -6.73
C GLY A 181 -0.15 -4.21 -5.37
N GLY A 182 -0.58 -4.92 -4.31
CA GLY A 182 0.03 -4.84 -2.98
C GLY A 182 -0.34 -3.59 -2.16
N ILE A 183 -1.29 -2.78 -2.62
CA ILE A 183 -1.82 -1.63 -1.86
C ILE A 183 -3.34 -1.60 -1.97
N GLY A 184 -4.00 -1.33 -0.84
CA GLY A 184 -5.44 -1.18 -0.79
C GLY A 184 -5.90 -0.72 0.59
N GLY A 185 -7.19 -0.50 0.75
CA GLY A 185 -7.74 -0.03 2.01
C GLY A 185 -9.23 -0.24 2.10
N VAL A 186 -9.70 -0.27 3.34
CA VAL A 186 -11.12 -0.22 3.67
C VAL A 186 -11.48 1.23 3.93
N LEU A 187 -12.49 1.72 3.23
CA LEU A 187 -13.00 3.07 3.33
C LEU A 187 -14.04 3.18 4.44
N SER A 188 -14.19 4.38 5.00
CA SER A 188 -15.22 4.71 5.99
C SER A 188 -16.57 5.07 5.34
N TRP A 189 -16.53 5.53 4.09
CA TRP A 189 -17.69 5.94 3.29
C TRP A 189 -17.40 5.70 1.80
N ASP A 190 -18.44 5.65 0.97
CA ASP A 190 -18.33 5.43 -0.48
C ASP A 190 -17.65 6.65 -1.14
N ALA A 191 -16.34 6.52 -1.36
CA ALA A 191 -15.52 7.54 -2.01
C ALA A 191 -15.36 7.31 -3.52
N GLN A 192 -15.90 6.21 -4.08
CA GLN A 192 -15.71 5.85 -5.48
C GLN A 192 -16.18 6.99 -6.41
N LYS A 193 -17.38 7.53 -6.15
CA LYS A 193 -17.91 8.69 -6.88
C LYS A 193 -17.08 9.96 -6.68
N ALA A 194 -16.58 10.20 -5.47
CA ALA A 194 -15.78 11.39 -5.19
C ALA A 194 -14.41 11.32 -5.90
N ILE A 195 -13.84 10.13 -6.04
CA ILE A 195 -12.61 9.90 -6.80
C ILE A 195 -12.87 10.12 -8.30
N GLU A 196 -13.98 9.59 -8.83
CA GLU A 196 -14.40 9.79 -10.22
C GLU A 196 -14.64 11.27 -10.55
N ASP A 197 -15.32 12.01 -9.67
CA ASP A 197 -15.55 13.46 -9.82
C ASP A 197 -14.22 14.28 -9.83
N MET A 198 -13.18 13.82 -9.12
CA MET A 198 -11.86 14.46 -9.15
C MET A 198 -11.10 14.19 -10.47
N VAL A 199 -11.35 13.06 -11.11
CA VAL A 199 -10.76 12.73 -12.41
C VAL A 199 -11.44 13.53 -13.52
N ASP A 200 -12.78 13.58 -13.53
CA ASP A 200 -13.57 14.32 -14.53
C ASP A 200 -13.43 15.85 -14.41
N GLY A 201 -13.15 16.37 -13.21
CA GLY A 201 -12.86 17.79 -12.99
C GLY A 201 -11.60 18.28 -13.70
N THR A 202 -10.69 17.39 -14.11
CA THR A 202 -9.49 17.76 -14.85
C THR A 202 -9.70 17.91 -16.36
N GLU A 203 -10.82 17.41 -16.90
CA GLU A 203 -11.10 17.47 -18.34
C GLU A 203 -11.91 18.70 -18.76
N THR A 204 -12.51 19.44 -17.82
CA THR A 204 -13.46 20.54 -18.13
C THR A 204 -12.86 21.95 -18.16
N GLU A 205 -11.57 22.13 -17.82
CA GLU A 205 -10.90 23.45 -17.93
C GLU A 205 -10.11 23.65 -19.24
N SER A 206 -10.23 22.74 -20.21
CA SER A 206 -9.61 22.85 -21.53
C SER A 206 -10.67 23.06 -22.62
N GLY A 207 -11.35 24.21 -22.61
CA GLY A 207 -12.33 24.62 -23.62
C GLY A 207 -12.31 26.11 -23.90
#